data_AF-A0A7X7LCW1-F1
#
_entry.id   AF-A0A7X7LCW1-F1
#
_cell.length_a   1.000
_cell.length_b   1.000
_cell.length_c   1.000
_cell.angle_alpha   90.00
_cell.angle_beta   90.00
_cell.angle_gamma   90.00
#
_symmetry.space_group_name_H-M   'P 1'
#
loop_
_entity.id
_entity.type
_entity.pdbx_description
1 polymer ?
#
loop_
_entity_poly.entity_id
_entity_poly.type
_entity_poly.pdbx_seq_one_letter_code
_entity_poly.pdbx_strand_id
1 'polypeptide(L)'
;MYQDIITTITSSDDALRHRTEDELLSGRTQEELLRIAEGLEFFRKQTDNLYHRVRACLFIHAIYRYYLIDRKDVRKEGYIPYPGIRASLSREYDDAIERFRAAMMAQGCSEALLSALAESYYNLAFKYLV
;
A
#
# COMPACT_ATOMS: atom_id res chain seq x y z
N MET A 1 -5.65 15.12 3.95
CA MET A 1 -5.70 14.37 2.69
C MET A 1 -5.42 12.87 2.85
N TYR A 2 -4.29 12.43 3.46
CA TYR A 2 -4.20 11.04 3.95
C TYR A 2 -4.76 10.88 5.38
N GLN A 3 -4.83 11.99 6.12
CA GLN A 3 -5.46 12.05 7.44
C GLN A 3 -6.91 11.54 7.44
N ASP A 4 -7.65 11.74 6.34
CA ASP A 4 -9.03 11.27 6.23
C ASP A 4 -9.10 9.73 6.27
N ILE A 5 -8.11 9.05 5.71
CA ILE A 5 -8.01 7.59 5.72
C ILE A 5 -7.48 7.11 7.08
N ILE A 6 -6.55 7.82 7.71
CA ILE A 6 -6.15 7.52 9.09
C ILE A 6 -7.37 7.61 10.01
N THR A 7 -8.20 8.65 9.89
CA THR A 7 -9.48 8.75 10.62
C THR A 7 -10.40 7.58 10.31
N THR A 8 -10.51 7.15 9.03
CA THR A 8 -11.25 5.92 8.69
C THR A 8 -10.71 4.70 9.44
N ILE A 9 -9.39 4.60 9.61
CA ILE A 9 -8.74 3.47 10.25
C ILE A 9 -8.92 3.47 11.77
N THR A 10 -8.76 4.63 12.42
CA THR A 10 -8.62 4.75 13.88
C THR A 10 -9.91 5.15 14.61
N SER A 11 -10.90 5.69 13.90
CA SER A 11 -12.14 6.18 14.51
C SER A 11 -12.93 5.06 15.18
N SER A 12 -13.39 5.32 16.41
CA SER A 12 -14.39 4.49 17.09
C SER A 12 -15.82 4.73 16.57
N ASP A 13 -16.07 5.87 15.91
CA ASP A 13 -17.34 6.15 15.25
C ASP A 13 -17.47 5.36 13.94
N ASP A 14 -18.49 4.49 13.89
CA ASP A 14 -18.85 3.64 12.76
C ASP A 14 -19.08 4.43 11.46
N ALA A 15 -19.67 5.63 11.52
CA ALA A 15 -19.92 6.43 10.33
C ALA A 15 -18.62 6.92 9.67
N LEU A 16 -17.60 7.21 10.48
CA LEU A 16 -16.27 7.58 9.98
C LEU A 16 -15.45 6.35 9.59
N ARG A 17 -15.70 5.21 10.24
CA ARG A 17 -14.95 3.96 10.05
C ARG A 17 -15.40 3.16 8.83
N HIS A 18 -16.69 3.17 8.51
CA HIS A 18 -17.33 2.36 7.46
C HIS A 18 -17.53 3.16 6.16
N ARG A 19 -16.45 3.78 5.68
CA ARG A 19 -16.41 4.45 4.38
C ARG A 19 -15.82 3.53 3.32
N THR A 20 -16.28 3.68 2.08
CA THR A 20 -15.81 2.84 0.97
C THR A 20 -14.47 3.31 0.43
N GLU A 21 -13.74 2.42 -0.24
CA GLU A 21 -12.49 2.79 -0.93
C GLU A 21 -12.76 3.80 -2.06
N ASP A 22 -13.88 3.64 -2.78
CA ASP A 22 -14.30 4.54 -3.86
C ASP A 22 -14.48 5.98 -3.35
N GLU A 23 -15.20 6.16 -2.23
CA GLU A 23 -15.38 7.48 -1.60
C GLU A 23 -14.05 8.15 -1.19
N LEU A 24 -13.04 7.35 -0.83
CA LEU A 24 -11.78 7.86 -0.27
C LEU A 24 -10.72 8.08 -1.35
N LEU A 25 -10.69 7.24 -2.39
CA LEU A 25 -9.58 7.10 -3.32
C LEU A 25 -9.93 7.44 -4.78
N SER A 26 -11.20 7.39 -5.19
CA SER A 26 -11.58 7.67 -6.58
C SER A 26 -11.36 9.14 -6.95
N GLY A 27 -10.99 9.39 -8.21
CA GLY A 27 -10.72 10.72 -8.75
C GLY A 27 -9.39 11.35 -8.32
N ARG A 28 -8.59 10.68 -7.49
CA ARG A 28 -7.27 11.15 -7.06
C ARG A 28 -6.23 11.06 -8.17
N THR A 29 -5.26 11.99 -8.16
CA THR A 29 -4.09 11.89 -9.06
C THR A 29 -3.11 10.80 -8.61
N GLN A 30 -2.18 10.41 -9.48
CA GLN A 30 -1.14 9.45 -9.12
C GLN A 30 -0.33 9.93 -7.91
N GLU A 31 0.08 11.19 -7.89
CA GLU A 31 0.88 11.79 -6.81
C GLU A 31 0.12 11.79 -5.48
N GLU A 32 -1.19 12.05 -5.54
CA GLU A 32 -2.06 12.02 -4.37
C GLU A 32 -2.17 10.61 -3.76
N LEU A 33 -2.40 9.61 -4.61
CA LEU A 33 -2.46 8.20 -4.21
C LEU A 33 -1.12 7.71 -3.63
N LEU A 34 0.00 8.07 -4.27
CA LEU A 34 1.33 7.74 -3.76
C LEU A 34 1.61 8.41 -2.41
N ARG A 35 1.21 9.68 -2.23
CA ARG A 35 1.34 10.38 -0.95
C ARG A 35 0.50 9.74 0.14
N ILE A 36 -0.70 9.26 -0.20
CA ILE A 36 -1.55 8.52 0.72
C ILE A 36 -0.88 7.20 1.14
N ALA A 37 -0.41 6.41 0.17
CA ALA A 37 0.27 5.15 0.46
C ALA A 37 1.51 5.36 1.36
N GLU A 38 2.26 6.44 1.13
CA GLU A 38 3.39 6.82 1.99
C GLU A 38 2.97 7.14 3.43
N GLY A 39 1.93 7.96 3.59
CA GLY A 39 1.41 8.31 4.91
C GLY A 39 0.89 7.09 5.67
N LEU A 40 0.24 6.15 4.97
CA LEU A 40 -0.22 4.90 5.55
C LEU A 40 0.93 3.96 5.92
N GLU A 41 1.99 3.89 5.12
CA GLU A 41 3.19 3.12 5.45
C GLU A 41 3.87 3.65 6.71
N PHE A 42 4.02 4.98 6.81
CA PHE A 42 4.55 5.64 8.00
C PHE A 42 3.68 5.38 9.24
N PHE A 43 2.35 5.46 9.08
CA PHE A 43 1.40 5.16 10.14
C PHE A 43 1.47 3.68 10.58
N ARG A 44 1.50 2.73 9.64
CA ARG A 44 1.59 1.29 9.89
C ARG A 44 2.80 0.94 10.75
N LYS A 45 3.96 1.53 10.44
CA LYS A 45 5.22 1.30 11.17
C LYS A 45 5.21 1.83 12.62
N GLN A 46 4.38 2.83 12.92
CA GLN A 46 4.33 3.46 14.25
C GLN A 46 3.20 2.98 15.14
N THR A 47 2.05 2.64 14.57
CA THR A 47 0.91 2.21 15.39
C THR A 47 1.23 0.89 16.10
N ASP A 48 0.86 0.80 17.38
CA ASP A 48 0.93 -0.39 18.22
C ASP A 48 -0.33 -1.26 18.10
N ASN A 49 -1.40 -0.72 17.50
CA ASN A 49 -2.66 -1.40 17.31
C ASN A 49 -2.63 -2.30 16.07
N LEU A 50 -2.77 -3.61 16.28
CA LEU A 50 -2.74 -4.63 15.23
C LEU A 50 -3.83 -4.43 14.17
N TYR A 51 -5.05 -4.09 14.58
CA TYR A 51 -6.16 -3.85 13.66
C TYR A 51 -5.88 -2.66 12.74
N HIS A 52 -5.29 -1.60 13.29
CA HIS A 52 -4.88 -0.44 12.50
C HIS A 52 -3.78 -0.79 11.48
N ARG A 53 -2.80 -1.61 11.87
CA ARG A 53 -1.76 -2.09 10.92
C ARG A 53 -2.36 -2.87 9.77
N VAL A 54 -3.27 -3.80 10.07
CA VAL A 54 -3.96 -4.61 9.06
C VAL A 54 -4.72 -3.72 8.09
N ARG A 55 -5.53 -2.78 8.58
CA ARG A 55 -6.30 -1.87 7.71
C ARG A 55 -5.39 -0.96 6.87
N ALA A 56 -4.30 -0.46 7.45
CA ALA A 56 -3.33 0.32 6.69
C ALA A 56 -2.74 -0.49 5.52
N CYS A 57 -2.32 -1.74 5.76
CA CYS A 57 -1.84 -2.63 4.71
C CYS A 57 -2.88 -2.83 3.60
N LEU A 58 -4.15 -3.05 3.97
CA LEU A 58 -5.22 -3.30 2.99
C LEU A 58 -5.54 -2.06 2.15
N PHE A 59 -5.55 -0.86 2.74
CA PHE A 59 -5.68 0.38 1.96
C PHE A 59 -4.49 0.59 1.02
N ILE A 60 -3.27 0.33 1.46
CA ILE A 60 -2.08 0.42 0.60
C ILE A 60 -2.17 -0.59 -0.56
N HIS A 61 -2.59 -1.82 -0.27
CA HIS A 61 -2.87 -2.84 -1.29
C HIS A 61 -3.89 -2.32 -2.31
N ALA A 62 -5.03 -1.79 -1.86
CA ALA A 62 -6.07 -1.28 -2.75
C ALA A 62 -5.54 -0.14 -3.63
N ILE A 63 -4.81 0.82 -3.06
CA ILE A 63 -4.19 1.93 -3.80
C ILE A 63 -3.31 1.40 -4.93
N TYR A 64 -2.41 0.46 -4.64
CA TYR A 64 -1.52 -0.09 -5.66
C TYR A 64 -2.26 -0.95 -6.68
N ARG A 65 -3.19 -1.79 -6.25
CA ARG A 65 -3.82 -2.82 -7.09
C ARG A 65 -5.00 -2.32 -7.93
N TYR A 66 -5.75 -1.35 -7.44
CA TYR A 66 -7.00 -0.92 -8.08
C TYR A 66 -6.97 0.52 -8.56
N TYR A 67 -6.19 1.39 -7.90
CA TYR A 67 -6.19 2.82 -8.23
C TYR A 67 -4.94 3.29 -9.00
N LEU A 68 -3.83 2.55 -8.91
CA LEU A 68 -2.57 2.89 -9.59
C LEU A 68 -2.23 1.98 -10.78
N ILE A 69 -2.43 0.66 -10.68
CA ILE A 69 -1.84 -0.29 -11.64
C ILE A 69 -2.20 -0.02 -13.11
N ASP A 70 -3.47 0.29 -13.41
CA ASP A 70 -3.98 0.42 -14.79
C ASP A 70 -3.99 1.87 -15.30
N ARG A 71 -3.34 2.79 -14.60
CA ARG A 71 -3.34 4.20 -15.02
C ARG A 71 -2.42 4.41 -16.24
N LYS A 72 -2.81 5.35 -17.10
CA LYS A 72 -2.08 5.66 -18.35
C LYS A 72 -0.67 6.21 -18.12
N ASP A 73 -0.42 6.81 -16.96
CA ASP A 73 0.86 7.37 -16.50
C ASP A 73 1.78 6.31 -15.84
N VAL A 74 1.35 5.04 -15.78
CA VAL A 74 2.15 3.92 -15.29
C VAL A 74 2.70 3.11 -16.47
N ARG A 75 4.00 2.79 -16.41
CA ARG A 75 4.63 1.91 -17.40
C ARG A 75 4.25 0.46 -17.15
N LYS A 76 3.96 -0.28 -18.22
CA LYS A 76 3.67 -1.73 -18.12
C LYS A 76 4.90 -2.52 -17.67
N GLU A 77 6.04 -2.18 -18.26
CA GLU A 77 7.30 -2.86 -18.00
C GLU A 77 8.11 -2.13 -16.93
N GLY A 78 8.81 -2.89 -16.11
CA GLY A 78 9.69 -2.37 -15.08
C GLY A 78 10.54 -3.47 -14.46
N TYR A 79 11.72 -3.09 -13.98
CA TYR A 79 12.59 -4.00 -13.25
C TYR A 79 12.03 -4.24 -11.85
N ILE A 80 11.87 -5.52 -11.48
CA ILE A 80 11.60 -5.93 -10.10
C ILE A 80 12.91 -6.44 -9.51
N PRO A 81 13.40 -5.88 -8.39
CA PRO A 81 14.63 -6.35 -7.76
C PRO A 81 14.48 -7.80 -7.29
N TYR A 82 15.32 -8.69 -7.81
CA TYR A 82 15.38 -10.10 -7.38
C TYR A 82 15.51 -10.27 -5.85
N PRO A 83 16.30 -9.44 -5.12
CA PRO A 83 16.32 -9.50 -3.67
C PRO A 83 14.92 -9.29 -3.04
N GLY A 84 14.07 -8.42 -3.60
CA GLY A 84 12.71 -8.22 -3.12
C GLY A 84 11.82 -9.45 -3.37
N ILE A 85 11.94 -10.08 -4.54
CA ILE A 85 11.25 -11.34 -4.85
C ILE A 85 11.64 -12.43 -3.85
N ARG A 86 12.94 -12.56 -3.57
CA ARG A 86 13.45 -13.54 -2.60
C ARG A 86 12.87 -13.33 -1.20
N ALA A 87 12.85 -12.10 -0.71
CA ALA A 87 12.27 -11.77 0.59
C ALA A 87 10.76 -12.09 0.64
N SER A 88 10.03 -11.77 -0.43
CA SER A 88 8.60 -12.08 -0.56
C SER A 88 8.34 -13.59 -0.46
N LEU A 89 9.08 -14.40 -1.22
CA LEU A 89 8.99 -15.87 -1.19
C LEU A 89 9.37 -16.46 0.18
N SER A 90 10.32 -15.85 0.89
CA SER A 90 10.71 -16.22 2.24
C SER A 90 9.74 -15.73 3.33
N ARG A 91 8.64 -15.06 2.96
CA ARG A 91 7.66 -14.45 3.90
C ARG A 91 8.26 -13.33 4.76
N GLU A 92 9.34 -12.71 4.29
CA GLU A 92 10.01 -11.54 4.85
C GLU A 92 9.41 -10.26 4.22
N TYR A 93 8.10 -10.08 4.38
CA TYR A 93 7.35 -9.07 3.62
C TYR A 93 7.78 -7.62 3.89
N ASP A 94 8.22 -7.27 5.10
CA ASP A 94 8.73 -5.92 5.37
C ASP A 94 10.00 -5.60 4.54
N ASP A 95 10.97 -6.53 4.45
CA ASP A 95 12.17 -6.37 3.61
C ASP A 95 11.80 -6.35 2.12
N ALA A 96 10.85 -7.19 1.70
CA ALA A 96 10.33 -7.18 0.34
C ALA A 96 9.73 -5.81 -0.04
N ILE A 97 8.87 -5.27 0.83
CA ILE A 97 8.25 -3.95 0.67
C ILE A 97 9.30 -2.86 0.58
N GLU A 98 10.29 -2.84 1.47
CA GLU A 98 11.36 -1.84 1.46
C GLU A 98 12.13 -1.85 0.13
N ARG A 99 12.46 -3.05 -0.38
CA ARG A 99 13.16 -3.21 -1.66
C ARG A 99 12.34 -2.75 -2.86
N PHE A 100 11.05 -3.11 -2.90
CA PHE A 100 10.16 -2.69 -3.99
C PHE A 100 9.86 -1.19 -3.95
N ARG A 101 9.70 -0.61 -2.75
CA ARG A 101 9.51 0.84 -2.58
C ARG A 101 10.75 1.61 -2.99
N ALA A 102 11.94 1.17 -2.56
CA ALA A 102 13.20 1.79 -2.98
C ALA A 102 13.38 1.76 -4.51
N ALA A 103 13.06 0.63 -5.15
CA ALA A 103 13.04 0.55 -6.60
C ALA A 103 12.02 1.55 -7.19
N MET A 104 10.76 1.53 -6.75
CA MET A 104 9.73 2.45 -7.26
C MET A 104 10.13 3.93 -7.13
N MET A 105 10.79 4.32 -6.04
CA MET A 105 11.28 5.69 -5.85
C MET A 105 12.43 6.05 -6.80
N ALA A 106 13.30 5.08 -7.13
CA ALA A 106 14.46 5.32 -8.00
C ALA A 106 14.11 5.34 -9.49
N GLN A 107 13.25 4.42 -9.95
CA GLN A 107 12.90 4.29 -11.37
C GLN A 107 11.52 4.84 -11.73
N GLY A 108 10.65 5.13 -10.75
CA GLY A 108 9.25 5.49 -10.97
C GLY A 108 8.32 4.27 -10.96
N CYS A 109 7.01 4.52 -11.08
CA CYS A 109 6.00 3.46 -11.09
C CYS A 109 6.13 2.54 -12.32
N SER A 110 5.78 1.28 -12.12
CA SER A 110 5.54 0.29 -13.19
C SER A 110 4.52 -0.73 -12.70
N GLU A 111 3.72 -1.33 -13.58
CA GLU A 111 2.74 -2.37 -13.23
C GLU A 111 3.40 -3.51 -12.45
N ALA A 112 4.60 -3.91 -12.87
CA ALA A 112 5.41 -4.94 -12.23
C ALA A 112 5.71 -4.63 -10.75
N LEU A 113 6.18 -3.42 -10.43
CA LEU A 113 6.46 -3.00 -9.05
C LEU A 113 5.18 -2.77 -8.24
N LEU A 114 4.15 -2.16 -8.83
CA LEU A 114 2.88 -1.92 -8.15
C LEU A 114 2.21 -3.25 -7.78
N SER A 115 2.25 -4.24 -8.67
CA SER A 115 1.76 -5.59 -8.37
C SER A 115 2.56 -6.24 -7.24
N ALA A 116 3.89 -6.15 -7.27
CA ALA A 116 4.75 -6.72 -6.22
C ALA A 116 4.51 -6.06 -4.85
N LEU A 117 4.33 -4.74 -4.82
CA LEU A 117 3.97 -3.99 -3.63
C LEU A 117 2.59 -4.39 -3.11
N ALA A 118 1.57 -4.35 -3.98
CA ALA A 118 0.20 -4.73 -3.63
C ALA A 118 0.16 -6.12 -2.98
N GLU A 119 0.82 -7.10 -3.59
CA GLU A 119 0.86 -8.47 -3.09
C GLU A 119 1.61 -8.58 -1.75
N SER A 120 2.73 -7.86 -1.59
CA SER A 120 3.50 -7.89 -0.35
C SER A 120 2.74 -7.26 0.82
N TYR A 121 2.00 -6.15 0.58
CA TYR A 121 1.15 -5.53 1.59
C TYR A 121 -0.05 -6.40 1.96
N TYR A 122 -0.69 -7.05 0.97
CA TYR A 122 -1.75 -8.00 1.23
C TYR A 122 -1.25 -9.14 2.13
N ASN A 123 -0.17 -9.80 1.75
CA ASN A 123 0.40 -10.90 2.52
C ASN A 123 0.87 -10.47 3.92
N LEU A 124 1.42 -9.26 4.06
CA LEU A 124 1.77 -8.71 5.37
C LEU A 124 0.54 -8.48 6.25
N ALA A 125 -0.58 -8.01 5.69
CA ALA A 125 -1.83 -7.86 6.43
C ALA A 125 -2.28 -9.19 7.05
N PHE A 126 -2.23 -10.28 6.28
CA PHE A 126 -2.58 -11.61 6.79
C PHE A 126 -1.52 -12.20 7.72
N LYS A 127 -0.23 -11.88 7.52
CA LYS A 127 0.83 -12.27 8.47
C LYS A 127 0.60 -11.70 9.87
N TYR A 128 -0.05 -10.55 9.99
CA TYR A 128 -0.42 -9.99 11.29
C TYR A 128 -1.56 -10.75 12.00
N LEU A 129 -2.32 -11.59 11.28
CA LEU A 129 -3.48 -12.31 11.82
C LEU A 129 -3.17 -13.75 12.26
N VAL A 130 -1.94 -14.22 11.99
CA VAL A 130 -1.47 -15.58 12.29
C VAL A 130 -0.44 -15.51 13.42
#